data_AF-A0A812WFX3-F1
#
_entry.id   AF-A0A812WFX3-F1
#
_cell.length_a   1.000
_cell.length_b   1.000
_cell.length_c   1.000
_cell.angle_alpha   90.00
_cell.angle_beta   90.00
_cell.angle_gamma   90.00
#
_symmetry.space_group_name_H-M   'P 1'
#
loop_
_entity.id
_entity.type
_entity.pdbx_description
1 polymer ?
#
loop_
_entity_poly.entity_id
_entity_poly.type
_entity_poly.pdbx_seq_one_letter_code
_entity_poly.pdbx_strand_id
1 'polypeptide(L)'
;MVIISLGEDLPKEVQRPTSQAKAPVVQPEEPKRVSKASQGPKAAEKAAESEPRPGKADSKAETQSASKRAGSVKKAKAKEPTEAKETPSSKQEPKPGSKGSQGSKKKADKENKEVLQLGKLDGLQLEVRQTRGEPVDSTKQMRAALFELTTAFQAGNKAAAFQAMGQLAQNPQGIQSLQTLPGIDAATARYLEQALGVMQSAAPGSLQSGLDALPAMMDYDAPISAINFPDEAERKIVADDWKHISARSKALKKPAQKKAPSAAPATAPGKPGAASKGKSFSFFGSKGAKESKAAPSEKTEEEESERVMGAMDFNELVTMNAGIISANMSFIQVLLQLFEQLLAPAVNADEGGLDCACDVAALRLFREVPGQVLVKDFQTCLLASARALLPDGWDSMHESAWIAVWTCIADRLEQSLPLPSKYQKPVQNFVAGLSTDQRQKLGKRSFERLFREHEQVSNHFNQSWMRLAFIISKTLDMAVRLFHEPAQMFDELTQLGLKHIMFQADSQFFQPWVAALVAEIQLICQDEKVVDAMNFALCVIGSIIGQALEAGATPILKAIVTDDVKALKKALAATPRGQRAEAVLGRGYT
;
A
#
# COMPACT_ATOMS: atom_id res chain seq x y z
N MET A 1 15.45 9.69 24.19
CA MET A 1 15.13 8.36 23.64
C MET A 1 13.99 8.50 22.64
N VAL A 2 14.31 8.45 21.35
CA VAL A 2 13.63 9.08 20.21
C VAL A 2 12.43 8.26 19.67
N ILE A 3 11.52 7.87 20.57
CA ILE A 3 10.10 8.13 20.24
C ILE A 3 9.79 9.63 20.43
N ILE A 4 10.74 10.41 20.96
CA ILE A 4 10.73 11.86 21.15
C ILE A 4 10.62 12.67 19.84
N SER A 5 11.15 12.24 18.69
CA SER A 5 11.10 13.09 17.47
C SER A 5 9.72 13.23 16.82
N LEU A 6 8.75 12.33 17.06
CA LEU A 6 7.36 12.59 16.62
C LEU A 6 6.64 13.67 17.44
N GLY A 7 7.26 14.18 18.51
CA GLY A 7 6.64 15.13 19.42
C GLY A 7 7.62 16.14 20.00
N GLU A 8 8.63 16.54 19.22
CA GLU A 8 9.39 17.78 19.48
C GLU A 8 8.50 19.03 19.34
N ASP A 9 7.31 18.90 18.72
CA ASP A 9 6.26 19.93 18.66
C ASP A 9 5.25 19.90 19.82
N LEU A 10 5.57 19.24 20.95
CA LEU A 10 4.70 19.37 22.13
C LEU A 10 4.75 20.81 22.65
N PRO A 11 3.60 21.44 22.96
CA PRO A 11 3.56 22.75 23.61
C PRO A 11 4.46 22.74 24.87
N LYS A 12 5.25 23.80 25.05
CA LYS A 12 6.24 23.92 26.15
C LYS A 12 5.64 23.65 27.54
N GLU A 13 4.32 23.80 27.71
CA GLU A 13 3.59 23.55 28.96
C GLU A 13 3.56 22.07 29.41
N VAL A 14 3.84 21.10 28.54
CA VAL A 14 3.80 19.66 28.89
C VAL A 14 5.18 19.12 29.31
N GLN A 15 6.26 19.89 29.12
CA GLN A 15 7.61 19.48 29.48
C GLN A 15 7.87 19.73 30.98
N ARG A 16 7.63 18.74 31.84
CA ARG A 16 8.07 18.80 33.25
C ARG A 16 9.59 18.58 33.36
N PRO A 17 10.30 19.31 34.25
CA PRO A 17 11.71 19.06 34.51
C PRO A 17 11.87 17.76 35.30
N THR A 18 12.60 16.79 34.74
CA THR A 18 13.05 15.61 35.46
C THR A 18 14.26 15.96 36.32
N SER A 19 14.04 16.14 37.62
CA SER A 19 15.11 16.26 38.61
C SER A 19 15.82 14.91 38.78
N GLN A 20 17.11 14.85 38.44
CA GLN A 20 17.98 13.73 38.81
C GLN A 20 18.26 13.77 40.32
N ALA A 21 17.66 12.86 41.08
CA ALA A 21 18.08 12.54 42.44
C ALA A 21 18.83 11.20 42.43
N LYS A 22 20.12 11.22 42.77
CA LYS A 22 20.94 10.01 43.01
C LYS A 22 20.51 9.37 44.32
N ALA A 23 20.09 8.10 44.27
CA ALA A 23 19.96 7.25 45.46
C ALA A 23 21.27 6.47 45.71
N PRO A 24 21.64 6.20 46.98
CA PRO A 24 22.90 5.54 47.34
C PRO A 24 22.86 4.02 47.15
N VAL A 25 24.02 3.47 46.78
CA VAL A 25 24.31 2.06 46.56
C VAL A 25 24.35 1.32 47.91
N VAL A 26 23.51 0.29 48.08
CA VAL A 26 23.57 -0.68 49.18
C VAL A 26 23.96 -2.03 48.58
N GLN A 27 25.03 -2.64 49.11
CA GLN A 27 25.52 -3.97 48.71
C GLN A 27 24.66 -5.08 49.34
N PRO A 28 24.51 -6.25 48.69
CA PRO A 28 23.71 -7.36 49.22
C PRO A 28 24.52 -8.27 50.17
N GLU A 29 23.99 -8.50 51.37
CA GLU A 29 24.35 -9.63 52.25
C GLU A 29 23.49 -10.86 51.92
N GLU A 30 24.10 -12.05 52.04
CA GLU A 30 23.52 -13.38 51.82
C GLU A 30 22.42 -13.76 52.84
N PRO A 31 21.47 -14.65 52.48
CA PRO A 31 20.33 -14.96 53.32
C PRO A 31 20.60 -16.09 54.32
N LYS A 32 20.40 -15.81 55.62
CA LYS A 32 20.11 -16.84 56.64
C LYS A 32 18.61 -17.02 56.84
N ARG A 33 18.16 -18.25 56.56
CA ARG A 33 16.89 -18.86 56.99
C ARG A 33 16.75 -18.82 58.52
N VAL A 34 15.64 -18.31 59.08
CA VAL A 34 14.87 -18.90 60.20
C VAL A 34 13.42 -18.40 60.14
N SER A 35 12.54 -19.30 60.55
CA SER A 35 11.08 -19.40 60.51
C SER A 35 10.26 -18.56 61.51
N LYS A 36 9.04 -18.25 61.07
CA LYS A 36 7.70 -18.26 61.74
C LYS A 36 7.47 -17.64 63.14
N ALA A 37 6.35 -16.90 63.19
CA ALA A 37 5.42 -16.57 64.29
C ALA A 37 5.43 -15.07 64.62
N SER A 38 4.35 -14.35 64.91
CA SER A 38 2.90 -14.57 64.97
C SER A 38 2.26 -13.19 65.29
N GLN A 39 0.93 -13.11 65.19
CA GLN A 39 0.05 -12.11 65.84
C GLN A 39 -0.09 -10.71 65.19
N GLY A 40 -1.32 -10.42 64.72
CA GLY A 40 -1.88 -9.05 64.64
C GLY A 40 -2.42 -8.61 66.02
N PRO A 41 -3.46 -7.77 66.14
CA PRO A 41 -4.12 -6.87 65.17
C PRO A 41 -4.39 -5.46 65.77
N LYS A 42 -5.31 -4.69 65.13
CA LYS A 42 -6.00 -3.44 65.53
C LYS A 42 -5.37 -2.15 64.98
N ALA A 43 -6.09 -1.07 64.68
CA ALA A 43 -7.50 -0.73 64.41
C ALA A 43 -7.52 0.81 64.27
N ALA A 44 -8.61 1.36 63.72
CA ALA A 44 -9.08 2.74 63.84
C ALA A 44 -8.36 3.80 62.96
N GLU A 45 -9.01 4.36 61.93
CA GLU A 45 -10.08 5.37 61.97
C GLU A 45 -9.52 6.80 62.09
N LYS A 46 -9.63 7.59 61.01
CA LYS A 46 -10.23 8.93 61.07
C LYS A 46 -10.39 9.58 59.70
N ALA A 47 -11.62 10.02 59.46
CA ALA A 47 -12.04 10.94 58.42
C ALA A 47 -11.52 12.37 58.69
N ALA A 48 -11.36 13.17 57.64
CA ALA A 48 -11.65 14.60 57.66
C ALA A 48 -11.77 15.16 56.23
N GLU A 49 -13.02 15.43 55.91
CA GLU A 49 -13.59 16.33 54.92
C GLU A 49 -13.05 17.78 55.09
N SER A 50 -12.78 18.49 53.98
CA SER A 50 -12.97 19.95 53.93
C SER A 50 -13.11 20.42 52.49
N GLU A 51 -14.26 21.03 52.25
CA GLU A 51 -14.74 21.67 51.03
C GLU A 51 -14.32 23.18 51.01
N PRO A 52 -14.73 24.00 50.02
CA PRO A 52 -13.82 24.90 49.30
C PRO A 52 -13.97 26.38 49.70
N ARG A 53 -13.08 27.24 49.17
CA ARG A 53 -13.23 28.70 49.22
C ARG A 53 -13.07 29.37 47.85
N PRO A 54 -13.94 30.33 47.49
CA PRO A 54 -13.90 31.08 46.23
C PRO A 54 -13.36 32.52 46.41
N GLY A 55 -12.95 33.15 45.30
CA GLY A 55 -12.77 34.59 45.10
C GLY A 55 -12.42 34.83 43.63
N LYS A 56 -13.25 35.49 42.81
CA LYS A 56 -13.40 36.96 42.60
C LYS A 56 -12.05 37.66 42.44
N ALA A 57 -11.80 38.60 41.52
CA ALA A 57 -12.46 39.18 40.35
C ALA A 57 -11.38 40.08 39.67
N ASP A 58 -11.78 40.88 38.66
CA ASP A 58 -11.05 41.96 37.96
C ASP A 58 -10.21 41.57 36.74
N SER A 59 -10.64 41.83 35.49
CA SER A 59 -10.97 43.09 34.80
C SER A 59 -9.73 43.86 34.31
N LYS A 60 -9.52 43.88 32.98
CA LYS A 60 -9.08 45.06 32.22
C LYS A 60 -9.15 44.84 30.71
N ALA A 61 -9.75 45.82 30.06
CA ALA A 61 -9.84 46.02 28.62
C ALA A 61 -8.63 46.84 28.12
N GLU A 62 -8.22 46.62 26.87
CA GLU A 62 -7.67 47.63 25.94
C GLU A 62 -7.56 46.98 24.54
N THR A 63 -8.37 47.38 23.56
CA THR A 63 -8.23 48.50 22.61
C THR A 63 -7.48 48.14 21.32
N GLN A 64 -8.28 48.09 20.25
CA GLN A 64 -8.06 48.45 18.85
C GLN A 64 -6.64 48.88 18.41
N SER A 65 -6.16 48.29 17.30
CA SER A 65 -5.59 49.11 16.23
C SER A 65 -5.89 48.50 14.85
N ALA A 66 -6.49 49.32 14.00
CA ALA A 66 -6.61 49.13 12.58
C ALA A 66 -5.41 49.78 11.90
N SER A 67 -4.87 49.18 10.83
CA SER A 67 -4.02 49.91 9.89
C SER A 67 -4.39 49.56 8.45
N LYS A 68 -4.86 50.60 7.77
CA LYS A 68 -5.14 50.69 6.33
C LYS A 68 -3.82 50.70 5.56
N ARG A 69 -3.79 50.08 4.37
CA ARG A 69 -3.07 50.66 3.23
C ARG A 69 -3.77 50.34 1.92
N ALA A 70 -4.17 51.41 1.25
CA ALA A 70 -4.71 51.47 -0.09
C ALA A 70 -3.62 51.87 -1.11
N GLY A 71 -3.83 51.52 -2.38
CA GLY A 71 -3.05 51.95 -3.55
C GLY A 71 -3.21 50.93 -4.68
N SER A 72 -4.33 50.91 -5.42
CA SER A 72 -4.70 51.73 -6.59
C SER A 72 -3.86 51.54 -7.87
N VAL A 73 -4.49 50.82 -8.81
CA VAL A 73 -4.68 51.11 -10.25
C VAL A 73 -3.47 51.12 -11.20
N LYS A 74 -3.51 50.23 -12.21
CA LYS A 74 -3.29 50.60 -13.63
C LYS A 74 -4.12 49.72 -14.58
N LYS A 75 -4.66 50.39 -15.59
CA LYS A 75 -5.74 50.02 -16.51
C LYS A 75 -5.18 50.04 -17.94
N ALA A 76 -5.43 49.03 -18.76
CA ALA A 76 -5.33 49.04 -20.23
C ALA A 76 -6.11 47.79 -20.72
N LYS A 77 -7.31 47.86 -21.31
CA LYS A 77 -7.77 48.39 -22.60
C LYS A 77 -7.42 47.50 -23.82
N ALA A 78 -8.38 46.65 -24.14
CA ALA A 78 -8.94 46.25 -25.46
C ALA A 78 -8.05 45.75 -26.59
N LYS A 79 -8.39 44.57 -27.13
CA LYS A 79 -8.70 44.40 -28.57
C LYS A 79 -9.50 43.12 -28.86
N GLU A 80 -10.66 43.31 -29.48
CA GLU A 80 -11.48 42.37 -30.26
C GLU A 80 -10.76 41.92 -31.55
N PRO A 81 -11.20 40.82 -32.22
CA PRO A 81 -12.18 40.98 -33.31
C PRO A 81 -13.29 39.92 -33.42
N THR A 82 -14.46 40.44 -33.81
CA THR A 82 -15.49 39.98 -34.78
C THR A 82 -15.03 38.97 -35.87
N GLU A 83 -15.84 38.17 -36.59
CA GLU A 83 -17.28 37.93 -36.80
C GLU A 83 -17.43 36.66 -37.70
N ALA A 84 -18.54 35.92 -37.61
CA ALA A 84 -19.33 35.27 -38.70
C ALA A 84 -20.17 34.11 -38.13
N LYS A 85 -21.45 34.30 -37.79
CA LYS A 85 -22.67 34.13 -38.61
C LYS A 85 -22.88 32.72 -39.20
N GLU A 86 -23.85 31.99 -38.63
CA GLU A 86 -25.04 31.48 -39.33
C GLU A 86 -26.13 31.02 -38.32
N THR A 87 -27.40 31.17 -38.69
CA THR A 87 -28.66 30.99 -37.94
C THR A 87 -29.64 30.20 -38.82
N PRO A 88 -30.88 29.85 -38.42
CA PRO A 88 -31.33 29.06 -37.26
C PRO A 88 -32.40 28.01 -37.66
N SER A 89 -32.86 27.14 -36.74
CA SER A 89 -34.22 26.57 -36.84
C SER A 89 -34.78 26.14 -35.46
N SER A 90 -36.09 26.31 -35.34
CA SER A 90 -36.91 26.36 -34.12
C SER A 90 -37.56 25.03 -33.72
N LYS A 91 -37.90 24.86 -32.43
CA LYS A 91 -39.20 24.40 -31.87
C LYS A 91 -39.05 24.12 -30.35
N GLN A 92 -39.50 25.03 -29.48
CA GLN A 92 -40.81 25.07 -28.78
C GLN A 92 -41.09 23.92 -27.80
N GLU A 93 -40.96 24.24 -26.50
CA GLU A 93 -41.62 23.60 -25.35
C GLU A 93 -43.15 23.84 -25.34
N PRO A 94 -43.91 23.07 -24.53
CA PRO A 94 -44.77 23.76 -23.58
C PRO A 94 -44.83 23.15 -22.16
N LYS A 95 -45.18 24.05 -21.23
CA LYS A 95 -45.42 23.89 -19.78
C LYS A 95 -46.91 23.54 -19.47
N PRO A 96 -47.30 23.34 -18.18
CA PRO A 96 -48.28 22.34 -17.75
C PRO A 96 -49.71 22.87 -17.54
N GLY A 97 -50.68 21.94 -17.54
CA GLY A 97 -52.10 22.20 -17.28
C GLY A 97 -52.60 21.55 -15.98
N SER A 98 -53.31 22.36 -15.20
CA SER A 98 -54.01 22.08 -13.94
C SER A 98 -55.51 21.77 -14.19
N LYS A 99 -56.12 20.94 -13.31
CA LYS A 99 -57.55 20.87 -12.87
C LYS A 99 -57.66 19.68 -11.89
N GLY A 100 -58.06 19.80 -10.61
CA GLY A 100 -59.44 20.01 -10.09
C GLY A 100 -60.29 18.75 -10.31
N SER A 101 -61.01 18.10 -9.38
CA SER A 101 -61.66 18.47 -8.10
C SER A 101 -62.34 17.20 -7.51
N GLN A 102 -62.56 17.17 -6.18
CA GLN A 102 -63.64 16.48 -5.40
C GLN A 102 -63.83 14.95 -5.55
N GLY A 103 -64.12 14.15 -4.50
CA GLY A 103 -64.45 14.38 -3.10
C GLY A 103 -65.08 13.08 -2.51
N SER A 104 -65.25 13.03 -1.18
CA SER A 104 -66.10 12.07 -0.41
C SER A 104 -65.57 10.62 -0.29
N LYS A 105 -65.85 9.81 0.74
CA LYS A 105 -66.21 9.90 2.17
C LYS A 105 -66.33 8.44 2.66
N LYS A 106 -65.92 8.15 3.90
CA LYS A 106 -66.50 7.17 4.87
C LYS A 106 -66.29 5.65 4.76
N LYS A 107 -66.14 5.11 6.00
CA LYS A 107 -66.34 3.76 6.59
C LYS A 107 -65.11 2.84 6.60
N ALA A 108 -64.49 2.54 7.75
CA ALA A 108 -64.93 1.98 9.04
C ALA A 108 -64.99 0.44 9.05
N ASP A 109 -64.19 -0.12 9.96
CA ASP A 109 -64.27 -1.38 10.72
C ASP A 109 -64.40 -2.71 9.96
N LYS A 110 -63.49 -3.66 10.27
CA LYS A 110 -63.79 -4.73 11.26
C LYS A 110 -62.59 -5.66 11.47
N GLU A 111 -62.28 -5.90 12.74
CA GLU A 111 -61.48 -7.02 13.25
C GLU A 111 -62.07 -8.37 12.81
N ASN A 112 -61.24 -9.40 12.62
CA ASN A 112 -61.37 -10.58 13.46
C ASN A 112 -60.13 -11.49 13.47
N LYS A 113 -60.04 -12.16 14.61
CA LYS A 113 -58.99 -12.98 15.21
C LYS A 113 -59.42 -14.45 15.07
N GLU A 114 -58.51 -15.34 14.70
CA GLU A 114 -58.66 -16.77 15.03
C GLU A 114 -57.29 -17.41 15.26
N VAL A 115 -57.29 -18.33 16.21
CA VAL A 115 -56.16 -18.86 16.96
C VAL A 115 -56.28 -20.39 16.95
N LEU A 116 -55.12 -21.06 17.00
CA LEU A 116 -54.87 -22.47 17.44
C LEU A 116 -55.24 -23.60 16.44
N GLN A 117 -54.23 -24.37 16.00
CA GLN A 117 -53.88 -25.67 16.60
C GLN A 117 -52.67 -26.37 15.93
N LEU A 118 -51.85 -26.99 16.79
CA LEU A 118 -50.80 -27.96 16.49
C LEU A 118 -51.37 -29.26 15.92
N GLY A 119 -50.65 -29.86 14.96
CA GLY A 119 -50.88 -31.24 14.52
C GLY A 119 -49.70 -31.78 13.74
N LYS A 120 -49.00 -32.77 14.32
CA LYS A 120 -47.98 -33.63 13.69
C LYS A 120 -48.59 -34.38 12.51
N LEU A 121 -47.80 -34.62 11.45
CA LEU A 121 -47.99 -35.79 10.58
C LEU A 121 -46.69 -36.13 9.84
N ASP A 122 -46.20 -37.33 10.15
CA ASP A 122 -45.15 -38.07 9.46
C ASP A 122 -45.56 -38.46 8.03
N GLY A 123 -44.54 -38.59 7.16
CA GLY A 123 -44.51 -39.60 6.11
C GLY A 123 -45.43 -39.40 4.90
N LEU A 124 -44.97 -38.66 3.90
CA LEU A 124 -45.41 -38.82 2.52
C LEU A 124 -44.20 -38.90 1.59
N GLN A 125 -43.94 -40.13 1.10
CA GLN A 125 -43.13 -40.37 -0.09
C GLN A 125 -43.85 -39.74 -1.29
N LEU A 126 -43.19 -38.78 -1.95
CA LEU A 126 -43.61 -38.29 -3.26
C LEU A 126 -43.03 -39.23 -4.33
N GLU A 127 -43.86 -40.13 -4.84
CA GLU A 127 -43.60 -40.78 -6.13
C GLU A 127 -43.72 -39.72 -7.25
N VAL A 128 -42.58 -39.37 -7.84
CA VAL A 128 -42.53 -38.56 -9.06
C VAL A 128 -42.95 -39.45 -10.23
N ARG A 129 -44.18 -39.25 -10.68
CA ARG A 129 -44.74 -39.83 -11.90
C ARG A 129 -44.03 -39.21 -13.12
N GLN A 130 -43.07 -39.92 -13.71
CA GLN A 130 -42.44 -39.54 -14.97
C GLN A 130 -43.49 -39.49 -16.09
N THR A 131 -43.82 -38.29 -16.55
CA THR A 131 -44.52 -38.09 -17.82
C THR A 131 -43.49 -38.05 -18.94
N ARG A 132 -43.70 -38.88 -19.95
CA ARG A 132 -42.86 -39.02 -21.14
C ARG A 132 -43.11 -37.78 -22.02
N GLY A 133 -42.20 -36.80 -21.95
CA GLY A 133 -42.24 -35.55 -22.71
C GLY A 133 -40.97 -35.34 -23.53
N GLU A 134 -41.10 -34.52 -24.58
CA GLU A 134 -40.13 -34.20 -25.64
C GLU A 134 -38.66 -33.94 -25.21
N PRO A 135 -37.67 -34.11 -26.12
CA PRO A 135 -36.28 -33.76 -25.83
C PRO A 135 -36.18 -32.27 -25.45
N VAL A 136 -35.92 -32.02 -24.17
CA VAL A 136 -35.74 -30.68 -23.62
C VAL A 136 -34.47 -30.07 -24.23
N ASP A 137 -34.60 -28.86 -24.77
CA ASP A 137 -33.47 -28.05 -25.26
C ASP A 137 -32.54 -27.72 -24.08
N SER A 138 -31.44 -28.47 -23.98
CA SER A 138 -30.44 -28.39 -22.92
C SER A 138 -29.86 -26.99 -22.76
N THR A 139 -29.83 -26.21 -23.85
CA THR A 139 -29.37 -24.81 -23.87
C THR A 139 -30.34 -23.90 -23.12
N LYS A 140 -31.64 -24.12 -23.30
CA LYS A 140 -32.69 -23.32 -22.64
C LYS A 140 -32.73 -23.58 -21.14
N GLN A 141 -32.55 -24.83 -20.74
CA GLN A 141 -32.50 -25.22 -19.32
C GLN A 141 -31.24 -24.65 -18.63
N MET A 142 -30.09 -24.66 -19.31
CA MET A 142 -28.86 -24.05 -18.79
C MET A 142 -29.00 -22.53 -18.63
N ARG A 143 -29.59 -21.83 -19.62
CA ARG A 143 -29.83 -20.38 -19.51
C ARG A 143 -30.80 -20.04 -18.38
N ALA A 144 -31.82 -20.85 -18.16
CA ALA A 144 -32.75 -20.67 -17.04
C ALA A 144 -32.03 -20.83 -15.70
N ALA A 145 -31.21 -21.88 -15.54
CA ALA A 145 -30.46 -22.12 -14.32
C ALA A 145 -29.39 -21.02 -14.06
N LEU A 146 -28.71 -20.51 -15.09
CA LEU A 146 -27.79 -19.38 -14.95
C LEU A 146 -28.51 -18.08 -14.56
N PHE A 147 -29.70 -17.84 -15.13
CA PHE A 147 -30.51 -16.68 -14.77
C PHE A 147 -31.00 -16.76 -13.33
N GLU A 148 -31.47 -17.93 -12.89
CA GLU A 148 -31.87 -18.18 -11.50
C GLU A 148 -30.67 -18.02 -10.55
N LEU A 149 -29.49 -18.53 -10.93
CA LEU A 149 -28.27 -18.39 -10.14
C LEU A 149 -27.88 -16.91 -9.96
N THR A 150 -27.87 -16.15 -11.05
CA THR A 150 -27.55 -14.71 -11.04
C THR A 150 -28.54 -13.93 -10.20
N THR A 151 -29.84 -14.20 -10.37
CA THR A 151 -30.92 -13.56 -9.59
C THR A 151 -30.81 -13.88 -8.11
N ALA A 152 -30.48 -15.14 -7.78
CA ALA A 152 -30.32 -15.58 -6.40
C ALA A 152 -29.10 -14.93 -5.72
N PHE A 153 -27.97 -14.77 -6.42
CA PHE A 153 -26.82 -14.03 -5.90
C PHE A 153 -27.14 -12.55 -5.67
N GLN A 154 -27.80 -11.90 -6.62
CA GLN A 154 -28.21 -10.49 -6.48
C GLN A 154 -29.18 -10.29 -5.31
N ALA A 155 -30.06 -11.26 -5.06
CA ALA A 155 -31.00 -11.23 -3.95
C ALA A 155 -30.41 -11.71 -2.61
N GLY A 156 -29.16 -12.19 -2.57
CA GLY A 156 -28.57 -12.82 -1.38
C GLY A 156 -29.26 -14.12 -0.96
N ASN A 157 -30.07 -14.73 -1.84
CA ASN A 157 -30.86 -15.93 -1.55
C ASN A 157 -30.02 -17.19 -1.79
N LYS A 158 -29.28 -17.59 -0.77
CA LYS A 158 -28.35 -18.73 -0.82
C LYS A 158 -29.04 -20.03 -1.28
N ALA A 159 -30.24 -20.33 -0.78
CA ALA A 159 -30.97 -21.56 -1.12
C ALA A 159 -31.33 -21.64 -2.61
N ALA A 160 -31.78 -20.52 -3.20
CA ALA A 160 -32.09 -20.44 -4.63
C ALA A 160 -30.82 -20.55 -5.49
N ALA A 161 -29.71 -19.95 -5.05
CA ALA A 161 -28.43 -20.04 -5.75
C ALA A 161 -27.93 -21.49 -5.77
N PHE A 162 -28.07 -22.22 -4.65
CA PHE A 162 -27.72 -23.64 -4.57
C PHE A 162 -28.60 -24.52 -5.45
N GLN A 163 -29.92 -24.29 -5.46
CA GLN A 163 -30.83 -25.04 -6.33
C GLN A 163 -30.47 -24.83 -7.82
N ALA A 164 -30.14 -23.60 -8.22
CA ALA A 164 -29.72 -23.29 -9.57
C ALA A 164 -28.36 -23.92 -9.94
N MET A 165 -27.38 -23.93 -9.01
CA MET A 165 -26.11 -24.65 -9.22
C MET A 165 -26.30 -26.17 -9.33
N GLY A 166 -27.22 -26.76 -8.55
CA GLY A 166 -27.56 -28.17 -8.66
C GLY A 166 -28.16 -28.54 -10.03
N GLN A 167 -29.00 -27.67 -10.59
CA GLN A 167 -29.52 -27.83 -11.95
C GLN A 167 -28.42 -27.72 -13.02
N LEU A 168 -27.43 -26.83 -12.83
CA LEU A 168 -26.28 -26.70 -13.72
C LEU A 168 -25.36 -27.94 -13.66
N ALA A 169 -25.14 -28.49 -12.47
CA ALA A 169 -24.29 -29.66 -12.27
C ALA A 169 -24.83 -30.93 -12.96
N GLN A 170 -26.16 -31.01 -13.14
CA GLN A 170 -26.81 -32.13 -13.85
C GLN A 170 -26.61 -32.08 -15.37
N ASN A 171 -26.04 -30.98 -15.92
CA ASN A 171 -25.78 -30.82 -17.35
C ASN A 171 -24.29 -30.60 -17.64
N PRO A 172 -23.46 -31.67 -17.66
CA PRO A 172 -22.00 -31.57 -17.81
C PRO A 172 -21.55 -30.98 -19.15
N GLN A 173 -22.35 -31.09 -20.21
CA GLN A 173 -22.04 -30.45 -21.50
C GLN A 173 -22.21 -28.91 -21.45
N GLY A 174 -23.08 -28.41 -20.57
CA GLY A 174 -23.30 -26.98 -20.38
C GLY A 174 -22.11 -26.27 -19.72
N ILE A 175 -21.39 -26.97 -18.84
CA ILE A 175 -20.25 -26.41 -18.08
C ILE A 175 -19.11 -26.00 -19.02
N GLN A 176 -18.79 -26.84 -20.02
CA GLN A 176 -17.77 -26.53 -21.03
C GLN A 176 -18.15 -25.33 -21.93
N SER A 177 -19.43 -24.97 -21.97
CA SER A 177 -19.94 -23.84 -22.75
C SER A 177 -20.04 -22.52 -21.97
N LEU A 178 -19.76 -22.51 -20.66
CA LEU A 178 -19.84 -21.30 -19.82
C LEU A 178 -18.95 -20.16 -20.35
N GLN A 179 -17.77 -20.49 -20.86
CA GLN A 179 -16.82 -19.52 -21.43
C GLN A 179 -17.31 -18.90 -22.76
N THR A 180 -18.29 -19.52 -23.40
CA THR A 180 -18.85 -19.06 -24.69
C THR A 180 -20.15 -18.28 -24.54
N LEU A 181 -20.66 -18.14 -23.32
CA LEU A 181 -21.93 -17.45 -23.08
C LEU A 181 -21.71 -15.93 -23.04
N PRO A 182 -22.46 -15.16 -23.85
CA PRO A 182 -22.37 -13.71 -23.83
C PRO A 182 -22.83 -13.16 -22.47
N GLY A 183 -21.97 -12.35 -21.84
CA GLY A 183 -22.25 -11.68 -20.57
C GLY A 183 -21.65 -12.34 -19.32
N ILE A 184 -20.93 -13.45 -19.45
CA ILE A 184 -20.12 -14.04 -18.36
C ILE A 184 -18.65 -13.77 -18.68
N ASP A 185 -17.93 -13.07 -17.80
CA ASP A 185 -16.49 -12.86 -17.96
C ASP A 185 -15.68 -14.11 -17.59
N ALA A 186 -14.42 -14.16 -18.03
CA ALA A 186 -13.56 -15.33 -17.86
C ALA A 186 -13.28 -15.66 -16.38
N ALA A 187 -13.29 -14.67 -15.49
CA ALA A 187 -13.08 -14.88 -14.06
C ALA A 187 -14.30 -15.56 -13.42
N THR A 188 -15.50 -15.09 -13.75
CA THR A 188 -16.77 -15.66 -13.32
C THR A 188 -16.95 -17.09 -13.85
N ALA A 189 -16.58 -17.33 -15.11
CA ALA A 189 -16.59 -18.68 -15.70
C ALA A 189 -15.65 -19.65 -14.95
N ARG A 190 -14.39 -19.24 -14.69
CA ARG A 190 -13.42 -20.05 -13.91
C ARG A 190 -13.91 -20.32 -12.49
N TYR A 191 -14.53 -19.33 -11.84
CA TYR A 191 -15.11 -19.50 -10.51
C TYR A 191 -16.24 -20.55 -10.51
N LEU A 192 -17.16 -20.48 -11.48
CA LEU A 192 -18.25 -21.45 -11.62
C LEU A 192 -17.71 -22.85 -11.92
N GLU A 193 -16.69 -22.97 -12.77
CA GLU A 193 -16.01 -24.23 -13.06
C GLU A 193 -15.36 -24.83 -11.81
N GLN A 194 -14.67 -24.02 -10.99
CA GLN A 194 -14.08 -24.47 -9.73
C GLN A 194 -15.14 -24.90 -8.71
N ALA A 195 -16.19 -24.11 -8.52
CA ALA A 195 -17.29 -24.43 -7.61
C ALA A 195 -18.01 -25.74 -8.02
N LEU A 196 -18.26 -25.91 -9.33
CA LEU A 196 -18.84 -27.14 -9.87
C LEU A 196 -17.89 -28.34 -9.73
N GLY A 197 -16.58 -28.14 -9.92
CA GLY A 197 -15.56 -29.17 -9.71
C GLY A 197 -15.52 -29.66 -8.26
N VAL A 198 -15.59 -28.75 -7.29
CA VAL A 198 -15.68 -29.10 -5.86
C VAL A 198 -16.96 -29.90 -5.59
N MET A 199 -18.12 -29.47 -6.12
CA MET A 199 -19.37 -30.20 -5.95
C MET A 199 -19.36 -31.60 -6.61
N GLN A 200 -18.71 -31.77 -7.76
CA GLN A 200 -18.59 -33.06 -8.44
C GLN A 200 -17.61 -34.00 -7.74
N SER A 201 -16.59 -33.45 -7.05
CA SER A 201 -15.63 -34.23 -6.26
C SER A 201 -16.18 -34.69 -4.91
N ALA A 202 -17.26 -34.08 -4.43
CA ALA A 202 -17.93 -34.52 -3.21
C ALA A 202 -18.60 -35.90 -3.43
N ALA A 203 -18.39 -36.82 -2.49
CA ALA A 203 -18.91 -38.19 -2.59
C ALA A 203 -20.44 -38.20 -2.84
N PRO A 204 -20.97 -39.12 -3.67
CA PRO A 204 -22.41 -39.24 -3.92
C PRO A 204 -23.17 -39.42 -2.60
N GLY A 205 -23.99 -38.42 -2.24
CA GLY A 205 -24.73 -38.39 -0.98
C GLY A 205 -24.17 -37.44 0.09
N SER A 206 -23.00 -36.84 -0.13
CA SER A 206 -22.39 -35.84 0.75
C SER A 206 -22.39 -34.45 0.11
N LEU A 207 -23.56 -34.01 -0.38
CA LEU A 207 -23.74 -32.63 -0.82
C LEU A 207 -23.38 -31.67 0.34
N GLN A 208 -23.64 -32.08 1.58
CA GLN A 208 -23.33 -31.31 2.79
C GLN A 208 -21.83 -31.05 2.99
N SER A 209 -20.92 -31.99 2.67
CA SER A 209 -19.47 -31.74 2.82
C SER A 209 -18.92 -30.78 1.76
N GLY A 210 -19.48 -30.80 0.54
CA GLY A 210 -19.21 -29.77 -0.46
C GLY A 210 -19.82 -28.41 -0.08
N LEU A 211 -20.99 -28.43 0.59
CA LEU A 211 -21.69 -27.26 1.10
C LEU A 211 -20.97 -26.60 2.30
N ASP A 212 -20.32 -27.38 3.17
CA ASP A 212 -19.58 -26.86 4.33
C ASP A 212 -18.20 -26.27 3.93
N ALA A 213 -17.68 -26.62 2.75
CA ALA A 213 -16.43 -26.08 2.20
C ALA A 213 -16.61 -24.73 1.46
N LEU A 214 -17.83 -24.39 1.04
CA LEU A 214 -18.11 -23.18 0.25
C LEU A 214 -18.11 -21.86 1.04
N PRO A 215 -18.56 -21.80 2.32
CA PRO A 215 -18.37 -20.63 3.16
C PRO A 215 -16.90 -20.22 3.30
N ALA A 216 -15.96 -21.18 3.39
CA ALA A 216 -14.52 -20.91 3.41
C ALA A 216 -13.97 -20.33 2.08
N MET A 217 -14.73 -20.46 0.98
CA MET A 217 -14.42 -19.88 -0.33
C MET A 217 -15.04 -18.48 -0.52
N MET A 218 -16.02 -18.10 0.30
CA MET A 218 -16.66 -16.78 0.31
C MET A 218 -16.29 -15.94 1.53
N ASP A 219 -15.53 -16.49 2.47
CA ASP A 219 -14.83 -15.72 3.48
C ASP A 219 -13.82 -14.83 2.77
N TYR A 220 -13.96 -13.52 2.97
CA TYR A 220 -12.95 -12.53 2.59
C TYR A 220 -11.62 -12.72 3.35
N ASP A 221 -11.61 -13.60 4.36
CA ASP A 221 -10.44 -14.11 5.09
C ASP A 221 -9.85 -15.39 4.46
N ALA A 222 -10.28 -15.80 3.25
CA ALA A 222 -9.59 -16.85 2.50
C ALA A 222 -8.11 -16.49 2.49
N PRO A 223 -7.23 -17.37 3.02
CA PRO A 223 -5.81 -17.05 3.15
C PRO A 223 -5.35 -16.63 1.76
N ILE A 224 -4.81 -15.41 1.67
CA ILE A 224 -4.17 -14.89 0.46
C ILE A 224 -3.34 -16.06 -0.05
N SER A 225 -3.70 -16.57 -1.23
CA SER A 225 -3.07 -17.77 -1.76
C SER A 225 -1.57 -17.55 -1.71
N ALA A 226 -0.86 -18.47 -1.04
CA ALA A 226 0.58 -18.36 -0.84
C ALA A 226 1.25 -17.97 -2.16
N ILE A 227 2.17 -17.01 -2.10
CA ILE A 227 2.84 -16.52 -3.31
C ILE A 227 3.62 -17.67 -3.95
N ASN A 228 3.29 -17.98 -5.19
CA ASN A 228 4.02 -18.97 -5.98
C ASN A 228 5.27 -18.31 -6.56
N PHE A 229 6.36 -18.33 -5.79
CA PHE A 229 7.65 -17.85 -6.28
C PHE A 229 8.18 -18.74 -7.42
N PRO A 230 8.83 -18.15 -8.44
CA PRO A 230 9.55 -18.89 -9.47
C PRO A 230 10.63 -19.80 -8.86
N ASP A 231 11.14 -20.75 -9.63
CA ASP A 231 12.18 -21.66 -9.14
C ASP A 231 13.47 -20.91 -8.78
N GLU A 232 14.27 -21.46 -7.85
CA GLU A 232 15.53 -20.83 -7.41
C GLU A 232 16.50 -20.56 -8.58
N ALA A 233 16.52 -21.45 -9.58
CA ALA A 233 17.31 -21.28 -10.78
C ALA A 233 16.87 -20.05 -11.60
N GLU A 234 15.57 -19.85 -11.77
CA GLU A 234 15.00 -18.71 -12.50
C GLU A 234 15.29 -17.40 -11.75
N ARG A 235 15.05 -17.38 -10.43
CA ARG A 235 15.34 -16.21 -9.60
C ARG A 235 16.83 -15.82 -9.67
N LYS A 236 17.73 -16.81 -9.67
CA LYS A 236 19.17 -16.57 -9.79
C LYS A 236 19.56 -15.98 -11.15
N ILE A 237 18.99 -16.47 -12.25
CA ILE A 237 19.20 -15.91 -13.59
C ILE A 237 18.83 -14.42 -13.59
N VAL A 238 17.63 -14.09 -13.11
CA VAL A 238 17.15 -12.69 -13.05
C VAL A 238 18.02 -11.82 -12.14
N ALA A 239 18.51 -12.37 -11.01
CA ALA A 239 19.43 -11.66 -10.12
C ALA A 239 20.76 -11.30 -10.80
N ASP A 240 21.35 -12.26 -11.52
CA ASP A 240 22.61 -12.09 -12.23
C ASP A 240 22.44 -11.11 -13.41
N ASP A 241 21.39 -11.27 -14.20
CA ASP A 241 21.01 -10.35 -15.28
C ASP A 241 20.84 -8.92 -14.78
N TRP A 242 20.06 -8.74 -13.70
CA TRP A 242 19.81 -7.42 -13.14
C TRP A 242 21.10 -6.75 -12.64
N LYS A 243 22.02 -7.53 -12.07
CA LYS A 243 23.34 -7.04 -11.67
C LYS A 243 24.15 -6.56 -12.87
N HIS A 244 24.11 -7.28 -13.99
CA HIS A 244 24.77 -6.86 -15.25
C HIS A 244 24.13 -5.59 -15.84
N ILE A 245 22.79 -5.55 -15.95
CA ILE A 245 22.01 -4.40 -16.43
C ILE A 245 22.29 -3.14 -15.57
N SER A 246 22.27 -3.31 -14.25
CA SER A 246 22.52 -2.22 -13.30
C SER A 246 23.96 -1.70 -13.38
N ALA A 247 24.93 -2.59 -13.51
CA ALA A 247 26.34 -2.20 -13.66
C ALA A 247 26.57 -1.41 -14.95
N ARG A 248 25.98 -1.87 -16.07
CA ARG A 248 26.02 -1.17 -17.36
C ARG A 248 25.37 0.21 -17.28
N SER A 249 24.18 0.31 -16.71
CA SER A 249 23.47 1.59 -16.54
C SER A 249 24.26 2.59 -15.70
N LYS A 250 24.93 2.13 -14.63
CA LYS A 250 25.83 2.96 -13.81
C LYS A 250 27.08 3.41 -14.57
N ALA A 251 27.62 2.57 -15.46
CA ALA A 251 28.76 2.93 -16.30
C ALA A 251 28.42 4.03 -17.32
N LEU A 252 27.21 3.99 -17.90
CA LEU A 252 26.72 5.02 -18.84
C LEU A 252 26.45 6.36 -18.15
N LYS A 253 25.89 6.34 -16.92
CA LYS A 253 25.62 7.56 -16.14
C LYS A 253 26.87 8.27 -15.63
N LYS A 254 28.02 7.59 -15.57
CA LYS A 254 29.26 8.23 -15.14
C LYS A 254 29.59 9.29 -16.19
N PRO A 255 29.41 10.60 -15.90
CA PRO A 255 29.69 11.63 -16.88
C PRO A 255 31.11 11.38 -17.34
N ALA A 256 31.34 11.44 -18.66
CA ALA A 256 32.69 11.47 -19.20
C ALA A 256 33.36 12.70 -18.60
N GLN A 257 33.86 12.56 -17.36
CA GLN A 257 34.65 13.53 -16.65
C GLN A 257 35.83 13.65 -17.55
N LYS A 258 35.76 14.69 -18.39
CA LYS A 258 36.82 15.15 -19.26
C LYS A 258 38.08 14.97 -18.43
N LYS A 259 38.94 14.05 -18.87
CA LYS A 259 40.37 14.20 -18.68
C LYS A 259 40.69 15.58 -19.23
N ALA A 260 40.51 16.60 -18.40
CA ALA A 260 41.12 17.89 -18.64
C ALA A 260 42.60 17.55 -18.73
N PRO A 261 43.26 17.80 -19.87
CA PRO A 261 44.69 17.60 -19.95
C PRO A 261 45.30 18.41 -18.81
N SER A 262 46.02 17.71 -17.94
CA SER A 262 46.80 18.29 -16.85
C SER A 262 47.67 19.40 -17.44
N ALA A 263 47.22 20.64 -17.33
CA ALA A 263 48.02 21.80 -17.70
C ALA A 263 49.23 21.81 -16.77
N ALA A 264 50.42 21.75 -17.36
CA ALA A 264 51.68 21.88 -16.67
C ALA A 264 51.70 23.15 -15.79
N PRO A 265 52.41 23.16 -14.65
CA PRO A 265 52.47 24.31 -13.78
C PRO A 265 53.30 25.42 -14.45
N ALA A 266 52.63 26.44 -14.98
CA ALA A 266 53.27 27.67 -15.40
C ALA A 266 53.41 28.63 -14.21
N THR A 267 54.66 29.05 -14.00
CA THR A 267 55.17 30.03 -13.04
C THR A 267 54.51 31.42 -13.15
N ALA A 268 53.92 31.90 -12.04
CA ALA A 268 53.96 33.24 -11.42
C ALA A 268 53.79 34.56 -12.27
N PRO A 269 53.68 35.76 -11.67
CA PRO A 269 52.41 36.50 -11.61
C PRO A 269 52.42 37.89 -12.30
N GLY A 270 51.26 38.37 -12.78
CA GLY A 270 51.18 39.69 -13.40
C GLY A 270 49.78 40.28 -13.58
N LYS A 271 49.36 41.06 -12.57
CA LYS A 271 48.45 42.23 -12.54
C LYS A 271 46.95 42.15 -12.93
N PRO A 272 46.11 43.04 -12.33
CA PRO A 272 44.66 42.98 -12.38
C PRO A 272 44.06 43.88 -13.47
N GLY A 273 42.95 43.46 -14.06
CA GLY A 273 42.22 44.25 -15.04
C GLY A 273 40.77 43.78 -15.23
N ALA A 274 39.86 44.52 -14.60
CA ALA A 274 38.49 44.87 -15.01
C ALA A 274 37.62 43.88 -15.81
N ALA A 275 36.49 43.51 -15.17
CA ALA A 275 35.12 43.51 -15.69
C ALA A 275 34.87 43.31 -17.20
N SER A 276 34.12 42.27 -17.57
CA SER A 276 32.76 42.44 -18.12
C SER A 276 32.04 41.12 -18.47
N LYS A 277 30.74 41.11 -18.16
CA LYS A 277 29.59 40.64 -18.95
C LYS A 277 29.59 39.24 -19.57
N GLY A 278 28.71 38.40 -19.01
CA GLY A 278 27.59 37.76 -19.70
C GLY A 278 27.89 36.91 -20.94
N LYS A 279 27.88 35.58 -20.77
CA LYS A 279 27.77 34.63 -21.89
C LYS A 279 26.41 33.95 -21.89
N SER A 280 25.58 34.40 -22.82
CA SER A 280 24.40 33.72 -23.33
C SER A 280 24.81 32.45 -24.08
N PHE A 281 24.09 31.35 -23.81
CA PHE A 281 24.09 30.15 -24.63
C PHE A 281 23.47 30.47 -26.00
N SER A 282 24.28 30.46 -27.06
CA SER A 282 23.80 30.46 -28.45
C SER A 282 24.05 29.07 -29.05
N PHE A 283 23.01 28.24 -29.03
CA PHE A 283 22.96 26.93 -29.67
C PHE A 283 22.01 27.05 -30.86
N PHE A 284 22.49 27.51 -32.02
CA PHE A 284 21.96 27.23 -33.37
C PHE A 284 22.70 28.09 -34.42
N GLY A 285 23.17 27.48 -35.50
CA GLY A 285 23.51 28.17 -36.74
C GLY A 285 24.98 28.09 -37.18
N SER A 286 25.36 26.97 -37.80
CA SER A 286 26.44 26.98 -38.79
C SER A 286 25.96 26.25 -40.05
N LYS A 287 25.64 27.05 -41.06
CA LYS A 287 25.38 26.66 -42.44
C LYS A 287 26.62 27.09 -43.22
N GLY A 288 27.43 26.14 -43.67
CA GLY A 288 28.67 26.41 -44.37
C GLY A 288 29.13 25.19 -45.16
N ALA A 289 28.53 25.03 -46.33
CA ALA A 289 28.80 23.97 -47.29
C ALA A 289 30.22 24.04 -47.84
N LYS A 290 30.90 22.89 -47.91
CA LYS A 290 31.99 22.68 -48.85
C LYS A 290 31.88 21.26 -49.39
N GLU A 291 31.49 21.18 -50.67
CA GLU A 291 31.44 19.96 -51.46
C GLU A 291 32.82 19.31 -51.53
N SER A 292 32.90 18.09 -51.04
CA SER A 292 33.92 17.12 -51.43
C SER A 292 33.19 15.82 -51.75
N LYS A 293 33.10 15.57 -53.05
CA LYS A 293 32.47 14.44 -53.71
C LYS A 293 33.32 13.18 -53.43
N ALA A 294 33.02 12.52 -52.31
CA ALA A 294 33.45 11.15 -52.04
C ALA A 294 32.21 10.26 -52.09
N ALA A 295 32.33 9.10 -52.76
CA ALA A 295 31.25 8.15 -52.95
C ALA A 295 30.55 7.80 -51.61
N PRO A 296 29.21 7.73 -51.57
CA PRO A 296 28.49 7.30 -50.38
C PRO A 296 28.78 5.82 -50.18
N SER A 297 29.66 5.52 -49.23
CA SER A 297 29.66 4.22 -48.57
C SER A 297 28.30 4.13 -47.86
N GLU A 298 27.42 3.24 -48.34
CA GLU A 298 26.27 2.74 -47.61
C GLU A 298 26.80 2.15 -46.30
N LYS A 299 26.90 2.99 -45.27
CA LYS A 299 26.89 2.52 -43.90
C LYS A 299 25.44 2.21 -43.60
N THR A 300 25.17 0.92 -43.49
CA THR A 300 23.88 0.30 -43.22
C THR A 300 23.21 0.99 -42.02
N GLU A 301 21.96 1.42 -42.17
CA GLU A 301 21.15 2.05 -41.11
C GLU A 301 21.07 1.19 -39.82
N GLU A 302 21.31 -0.12 -39.94
CA GLU A 302 21.41 -1.08 -38.84
C GLU A 302 22.55 -0.76 -37.85
N GLU A 303 23.74 -0.37 -38.34
CA GLU A 303 24.87 -0.04 -37.44
C GLU A 303 24.60 1.24 -36.62
N GLU A 304 23.84 2.18 -37.18
CA GLU A 304 23.51 3.41 -36.48
C GLU A 304 22.45 3.16 -35.40
N SER A 305 21.45 2.34 -35.69
CA SER A 305 20.43 1.91 -34.73
C SER A 305 21.03 1.14 -33.53
N GLU A 306 21.95 0.19 -33.79
CA GLU A 306 22.65 -0.54 -32.72
C GLU A 306 23.49 0.38 -31.84
N ARG A 307 24.16 1.38 -32.43
CA ARG A 307 24.94 2.37 -31.65
C ARG A 307 24.06 3.24 -30.78
N VAL A 308 22.89 3.64 -31.26
CA VAL A 308 21.93 4.46 -30.49
C VAL A 308 21.38 3.66 -29.31
N MET A 309 20.94 2.42 -29.52
CA MET A 309 20.45 1.55 -28.43
C MET A 309 21.58 1.17 -27.46
N GLY A 310 22.80 0.98 -27.95
CA GLY A 310 23.97 0.67 -27.14
C GLY A 310 24.30 1.74 -26.10
N ALA A 311 23.93 3.00 -26.38
CA ALA A 311 24.19 4.16 -25.55
C ALA A 311 23.10 4.45 -24.49
N MET A 312 21.94 3.80 -24.58
CA MET A 312 20.83 4.03 -23.65
C MET A 312 20.95 3.19 -22.38
N ASP A 313 20.51 3.74 -21.25
CA ASP A 313 20.36 2.97 -20.01
C ASP A 313 19.03 2.20 -19.96
N PHE A 314 18.85 1.38 -18.93
CA PHE A 314 17.62 0.58 -18.74
C PHE A 314 16.35 1.44 -18.67
N ASN A 315 16.37 2.57 -17.97
CA ASN A 315 15.19 3.41 -17.82
C ASN A 315 14.83 4.11 -19.13
N GLU A 316 15.83 4.53 -19.89
CA GLU A 316 15.68 5.13 -21.22
C GLU A 316 15.08 4.12 -22.21
N LEU A 317 15.57 2.88 -22.23
CA LEU A 317 15.03 1.82 -23.10
C LEU A 317 13.60 1.45 -22.72
N VAL A 318 13.28 1.29 -21.44
CA VAL A 318 11.90 1.00 -21.00
C VAL A 318 10.97 2.13 -21.40
N THR A 319 11.38 3.39 -21.21
CA THR A 319 10.58 4.57 -21.59
C THR A 319 10.38 4.66 -23.10
N MET A 320 11.42 4.39 -23.89
CA MET A 320 11.35 4.36 -25.35
C MET A 320 10.37 3.27 -25.83
N ASN A 321 10.54 2.03 -25.33
CA ASN A 321 9.67 0.89 -25.66
C ASN A 321 8.21 1.17 -25.30
N ALA A 322 7.99 1.83 -24.16
CA ALA A 322 6.66 2.22 -23.73
C ALA A 322 6.03 3.27 -24.66
N GLY A 323 6.82 4.23 -25.16
CA GLY A 323 6.38 5.19 -26.18
C GLY A 323 5.97 4.51 -27.50
N ILE A 324 6.70 3.47 -27.91
CA ILE A 324 6.40 2.70 -29.14
C ILE A 324 5.04 2.00 -29.02
N ILE A 325 4.77 1.35 -27.89
CA ILE A 325 3.49 0.65 -27.68
C ILE A 325 2.35 1.57 -27.21
N SER A 326 2.60 2.88 -27.10
CA SER A 326 1.66 3.87 -26.59
C SER A 326 1.12 3.57 -25.18
N ALA A 327 1.98 3.01 -24.30
CA ALA A 327 1.64 2.74 -22.91
C ALA A 327 1.45 4.03 -22.10
N ASN A 328 0.83 3.92 -20.92
CA ASN A 328 0.68 5.05 -20.00
C ASN A 328 2.05 5.47 -19.42
N MET A 329 2.60 6.61 -19.84
CA MET A 329 3.93 7.06 -19.41
C MET A 329 4.06 7.32 -17.91
N SER A 330 3.01 7.84 -17.27
CA SER A 330 3.03 8.07 -15.83
C SER A 330 3.12 6.74 -15.06
N PHE A 331 2.40 5.72 -15.52
CA PHE A 331 2.48 4.36 -14.96
C PHE A 331 3.91 3.79 -15.05
N ILE A 332 4.51 3.85 -16.24
CA ILE A 332 5.85 3.31 -16.49
C ILE A 332 6.90 4.04 -15.63
N GLN A 333 6.81 5.36 -15.51
CA GLN A 333 7.74 6.15 -14.69
C GLN A 333 7.65 5.80 -13.20
N VAL A 334 6.44 5.64 -12.65
CA VAL A 334 6.26 5.24 -11.24
C VAL A 334 6.81 3.83 -11.01
N LEU A 335 6.51 2.87 -11.88
CA LEU A 335 7.05 1.51 -11.75
C LEU A 335 8.57 1.47 -11.91
N LEU A 336 9.17 2.22 -12.83
CA LEU A 336 10.63 2.31 -12.95
C LEU A 336 11.29 2.81 -11.67
N GLN A 337 10.67 3.75 -10.94
CA GLN A 337 11.19 4.24 -9.66
C GLN A 337 11.10 3.20 -8.55
N LEU A 338 10.11 2.30 -8.62
CA LEU A 338 9.86 1.25 -7.63
C LEU A 338 10.45 -0.10 -8.03
N PHE A 339 11.00 -0.21 -9.24
CA PHE A 339 11.30 -1.50 -9.85
C PHE A 339 12.28 -2.33 -9.03
N GLU A 340 13.36 -1.73 -8.52
CA GLU A 340 14.31 -2.44 -7.65
C GLU A 340 13.65 -2.92 -6.34
N GLN A 341 12.71 -2.15 -5.80
CA GLN A 341 12.00 -2.50 -4.57
C GLN A 341 11.00 -3.65 -4.79
N LEU A 342 10.45 -3.77 -5.99
CA LEU A 342 9.58 -4.91 -6.38
C LEU A 342 10.42 -6.15 -6.73
N LEU A 343 11.53 -5.95 -7.44
CA LEU A 343 12.35 -7.04 -7.95
C LEU A 343 13.13 -7.76 -6.84
N ALA A 344 13.71 -7.01 -5.89
CA ALA A 344 14.57 -7.61 -4.87
C ALA A 344 13.84 -8.64 -3.98
N PRO A 345 12.64 -8.38 -3.43
CA PRO A 345 11.89 -9.39 -2.68
C PRO A 345 11.47 -10.59 -3.54
N ALA A 346 11.06 -10.35 -4.78
CA ALA A 346 10.66 -11.41 -5.71
C ALA A 346 11.81 -12.39 -6.01
N VAL A 347 13.02 -11.87 -6.22
CA VAL A 347 14.24 -12.66 -6.44
C VAL A 347 14.67 -13.40 -5.17
N ASN A 348 14.51 -12.79 -4.00
CA ASN A 348 14.91 -13.37 -2.72
C ASN A 348 13.86 -14.32 -2.11
N ALA A 349 12.70 -14.49 -2.75
CA ALA A 349 11.56 -15.21 -2.20
C ALA A 349 11.12 -14.68 -0.83
N ASP A 350 11.16 -13.34 -0.67
CA ASP A 350 10.71 -12.64 0.52
C ASP A 350 9.25 -12.21 0.34
N GLU A 351 8.32 -13.02 0.85
CA GLU A 351 6.87 -12.80 0.77
C GLU A 351 6.44 -11.48 1.42
N GLY A 352 6.87 -11.22 2.66
CA GLY A 352 6.52 -9.97 3.36
C GLY A 352 7.13 -8.73 2.71
N GLY A 353 8.35 -8.87 2.16
CA GLY A 353 8.99 -7.87 1.32
C GLY A 353 8.17 -7.52 0.08
N LEU A 354 7.73 -8.55 -0.65
CA LEU A 354 7.01 -8.40 -1.91
C LEU A 354 5.62 -7.81 -1.71
N ASP A 355 4.91 -8.24 -0.66
CA ASP A 355 3.60 -7.71 -0.27
C ASP A 355 3.68 -6.20 -0.01
N CYS A 356 4.59 -5.79 0.86
CA CYS A 356 4.77 -4.39 1.18
C CYS A 356 5.17 -3.57 -0.05
N ALA A 357 6.05 -4.09 -0.91
CA ALA A 357 6.47 -3.40 -2.13
C ALA A 357 5.28 -3.23 -3.11
N CYS A 358 4.44 -4.26 -3.26
CA CYS A 358 3.24 -4.20 -4.09
C CYS A 358 2.18 -3.24 -3.53
N ASP A 359 1.98 -3.20 -2.22
CA ASP A 359 1.05 -2.28 -1.56
C ASP A 359 1.51 -0.81 -1.71
N VAL A 360 2.80 -0.55 -1.53
CA VAL A 360 3.39 0.78 -1.75
C VAL A 360 3.27 1.19 -3.22
N ALA A 361 3.52 0.27 -4.15
CA ALA A 361 3.32 0.51 -5.58
C ALA A 361 1.86 0.82 -5.90
N ALA A 362 0.91 0.05 -5.38
CA ALA A 362 -0.51 0.30 -5.56
C ALA A 362 -0.92 1.68 -5.05
N LEU A 363 -0.46 2.07 -3.85
CA LEU A 363 -0.71 3.39 -3.26
C LEU A 363 -0.17 4.53 -4.15
N ARG A 364 1.08 4.40 -4.64
CA ARG A 364 1.69 5.39 -5.53
C ARG A 364 0.97 5.47 -6.87
N LEU A 365 0.65 4.33 -7.48
CA LEU A 365 -0.09 4.27 -8.73
C LEU A 365 -1.47 4.92 -8.61
N PHE A 366 -2.22 4.59 -7.56
CA PHE A 366 -3.51 5.21 -7.27
C PHE A 366 -3.42 6.74 -7.16
N ARG A 367 -2.33 7.25 -6.59
CA ARG A 367 -2.17 8.68 -6.33
C ARG A 367 -1.61 9.47 -7.51
N GLU A 368 -0.62 8.91 -8.21
CA GLU A 368 0.23 9.62 -9.16
C GLU A 368 -0.15 9.34 -10.62
N VAL A 369 -0.87 8.24 -10.89
CA VAL A 369 -1.14 7.79 -12.26
C VAL A 369 -2.61 8.01 -12.62
N PRO A 370 -2.91 8.94 -13.54
CA PRO A 370 -4.24 9.06 -14.09
C PRO A 370 -4.53 7.94 -15.11
N GLY A 371 -5.78 7.51 -15.18
CA GLY A 371 -6.27 6.60 -16.21
C GLY A 371 -6.09 5.11 -15.89
N GLN A 372 -6.19 4.28 -16.93
CA GLN A 372 -6.05 2.84 -16.81
C GLN A 372 -4.57 2.46 -16.67
N VAL A 373 -4.32 1.47 -15.81
CA VAL A 373 -3.02 0.82 -15.62
C VAL A 373 -3.12 -0.60 -16.18
N LEU A 374 -2.20 -0.96 -17.07
CA LEU A 374 -2.09 -2.30 -17.65
C LEU A 374 -0.72 -2.86 -17.28
N VAL A 375 -0.67 -3.78 -16.31
CA VAL A 375 0.59 -4.33 -15.78
C VAL A 375 1.42 -5.03 -16.88
N LYS A 376 0.73 -5.62 -17.87
CA LYS A 376 1.33 -6.24 -19.06
C LYS A 376 2.13 -5.27 -19.94
N ASP A 377 1.79 -3.98 -19.97
CA ASP A 377 2.53 -2.99 -20.77
C ASP A 377 3.96 -2.85 -20.23
N PHE A 378 4.10 -2.79 -18.90
CA PHE A 378 5.42 -2.74 -18.27
C PHE A 378 6.22 -4.02 -18.53
N GLN A 379 5.59 -5.20 -18.46
CA GLN A 379 6.24 -6.48 -18.80
C GLN A 379 6.85 -6.45 -20.21
N THR A 380 6.06 -5.96 -21.18
CA THR A 380 6.46 -5.90 -22.58
C THR A 380 7.69 -4.99 -22.74
N CYS A 381 7.67 -3.83 -22.09
CA CYS A 381 8.78 -2.88 -22.11
C CYS A 381 10.01 -3.42 -21.37
N LEU A 382 9.81 -4.08 -20.22
CA LEU A 382 10.85 -4.71 -19.41
C LEU A 382 11.62 -5.75 -20.21
N LEU A 383 10.92 -6.72 -20.82
CA LEU A 383 11.54 -7.81 -21.58
C LEU A 383 12.27 -7.31 -22.83
N ALA A 384 11.66 -6.37 -23.57
CA ALA A 384 12.31 -5.75 -24.71
C ALA A 384 13.61 -5.02 -24.32
N SER A 385 13.60 -4.30 -23.20
CA SER A 385 14.77 -3.56 -22.71
C SER A 385 15.85 -4.47 -22.15
N ALA A 386 15.47 -5.52 -21.41
CA ALA A 386 16.41 -6.50 -20.86
C ALA A 386 17.16 -7.23 -21.98
N ARG A 387 16.44 -7.68 -23.03
CA ARG A 387 17.03 -8.29 -24.23
C ARG A 387 18.04 -7.37 -24.92
N ALA A 388 17.69 -6.10 -25.10
CA ALA A 388 18.58 -5.12 -25.73
C ALA A 388 19.87 -4.85 -24.91
N LEU A 389 19.80 -5.01 -23.58
CA LEU A 389 20.94 -4.78 -22.69
C LEU A 389 21.84 -6.00 -22.47
N LEU A 390 21.38 -7.20 -22.83
CA LEU A 390 22.07 -8.48 -22.63
C LEU A 390 22.20 -9.30 -23.93
N PRO A 391 22.70 -8.72 -25.05
CA PRO A 391 22.67 -9.37 -26.35
C PRO A 391 23.48 -10.69 -26.41
N ASP A 392 24.59 -10.78 -25.68
CA ASP A 392 25.51 -11.93 -25.73
C ASP A 392 25.02 -13.14 -24.91
N GLY A 393 24.08 -12.94 -23.98
CA GLY A 393 23.64 -13.95 -23.02
C GLY A 393 22.13 -14.24 -23.04
N TRP A 394 21.32 -13.40 -23.70
CA TRP A 394 19.87 -13.56 -23.70
C TRP A 394 19.44 -14.77 -24.54
N ASP A 395 18.92 -15.79 -23.89
CA ASP A 395 18.32 -16.96 -24.53
C ASP A 395 16.88 -17.22 -24.02
N SER A 396 16.29 -18.34 -24.41
CA SER A 396 14.93 -18.72 -23.99
C SER A 396 14.81 -18.97 -22.48
N MET A 397 15.88 -19.39 -21.80
CA MET A 397 15.85 -19.60 -20.34
C MET A 397 15.81 -18.27 -19.60
N HIS A 398 16.60 -17.27 -20.04
CA HIS A 398 16.56 -15.93 -19.47
C HIS A 398 15.18 -15.30 -19.63
N GLU A 399 14.61 -15.40 -20.84
CA GLU A 399 13.28 -14.88 -21.11
C GLU A 399 12.19 -15.53 -20.26
N SER A 400 12.22 -16.86 -20.14
CA SER A 400 11.30 -17.60 -19.27
C SER A 400 11.45 -17.18 -17.81
N ALA A 401 12.67 -17.07 -17.31
CA ALA A 401 12.95 -16.68 -15.93
C ALA A 401 12.45 -15.26 -15.61
N TRP A 402 12.68 -14.30 -16.52
CA TRP A 402 12.16 -12.94 -16.39
C TRP A 402 10.63 -12.89 -16.43
N ILE A 403 10.00 -13.67 -17.31
CA ILE A 403 8.54 -13.80 -17.34
C ILE A 403 8.01 -14.36 -16.03
N ALA A 404 8.64 -15.41 -15.49
CA ALA A 404 8.21 -16.04 -14.24
C ALA A 404 8.31 -15.08 -13.06
N VAL A 405 9.45 -14.40 -12.88
CA VAL A 405 9.65 -13.39 -11.83
C VAL A 405 8.67 -12.23 -11.98
N TRP A 406 8.49 -11.70 -13.19
CA TRP A 406 7.52 -10.63 -13.39
C TRP A 406 6.08 -11.07 -13.15
N THR A 407 5.70 -12.28 -13.55
CA THR A 407 4.34 -12.80 -13.32
C THR A 407 4.04 -12.88 -11.82
N CYS A 408 5.00 -13.34 -11.01
CA CYS A 408 4.88 -13.32 -9.54
C CYS A 408 4.63 -11.90 -8.99
N ILE A 409 5.39 -10.90 -9.45
CA ILE A 409 5.19 -9.49 -9.07
C ILE A 409 3.83 -8.97 -9.55
N ALA A 410 3.47 -9.26 -10.81
CA ALA A 410 2.26 -8.77 -11.45
C ALA A 410 1.01 -9.32 -10.76
N ASP A 411 0.94 -10.62 -10.50
CA ASP A 411 -0.18 -11.26 -9.81
C ASP A 411 -0.43 -10.61 -8.45
N ARG A 412 0.65 -10.34 -7.69
CA ARG A 412 0.54 -9.71 -6.39
C ARG A 412 0.19 -8.23 -6.46
N LEU A 413 0.77 -7.50 -7.40
CA LEU A 413 0.46 -6.10 -7.64
C LEU A 413 -1.00 -5.92 -8.04
N GLU A 414 -1.54 -6.77 -8.93
CA GLU A 414 -2.93 -6.72 -9.39
C GLU A 414 -3.94 -6.92 -8.25
N GLN A 415 -3.62 -7.77 -7.27
CA GLN A 415 -4.41 -7.92 -6.05
C GLN A 415 -4.39 -6.64 -5.18
N SER A 416 -3.29 -5.91 -5.21
CA SER A 416 -3.06 -4.72 -4.39
C SER A 416 -3.64 -3.45 -5.02
N LEU A 417 -3.67 -3.34 -6.36
CA LEU A 417 -4.17 -2.19 -7.12
C LEU A 417 -5.56 -1.65 -6.69
N PRO A 418 -6.59 -2.48 -6.41
CA PRO A 418 -7.91 -1.96 -6.01
C PRO A 418 -7.96 -1.46 -4.55
N LEU A 419 -7.02 -1.88 -3.70
CA LEU A 419 -7.08 -1.65 -2.25
C LEU A 419 -7.03 -0.16 -1.86
N PRO A 420 -6.15 0.69 -2.44
CA PRO A 420 -6.14 2.12 -2.11
C PRO A 420 -7.49 2.83 -2.31
N SER A 421 -8.16 2.54 -3.43
CA SER A 421 -9.47 3.11 -3.74
C SER A 421 -10.55 2.61 -2.79
N LYS A 422 -10.50 1.32 -2.41
CA LYS A 422 -11.40 0.69 -1.45
C LYS A 422 -11.24 1.30 -0.05
N TYR A 423 -10.01 1.58 0.38
CA TYR A 423 -9.68 1.85 1.79
C TYR A 423 -9.50 3.31 2.18
N GLN A 424 -9.17 4.21 1.25
CA GLN A 424 -8.88 5.61 1.56
C GLN A 424 -10.00 6.31 2.34
N LYS A 425 -11.25 6.24 1.86
CA LYS A 425 -12.39 6.92 2.50
C LYS A 425 -12.74 6.34 3.86
N PRO A 426 -12.85 5.01 4.06
CA PRO A 426 -13.04 4.43 5.39
C PRO A 426 -12.00 4.89 6.41
N VAL A 427 -10.70 4.83 6.07
CA VAL A 427 -9.61 5.27 6.96
C VAL A 427 -9.76 6.75 7.31
N GLN A 428 -9.95 7.60 6.30
CA GLN A 428 -10.08 9.04 6.50
C GLN A 428 -11.27 9.40 7.41
N ASN A 429 -12.44 8.81 7.16
CA ASN A 429 -13.65 9.08 7.94
C ASN A 429 -13.52 8.58 9.38
N PHE A 430 -12.96 7.39 9.58
CA PHE A 430 -12.73 6.84 10.91
C PHE A 430 -11.80 7.73 11.73
N VAL A 431 -10.62 8.05 11.18
CA VAL A 431 -9.60 8.85 11.87
C VAL A 431 -10.08 10.29 12.16
N ALA A 432 -10.85 10.89 11.25
CA ALA A 432 -11.45 12.22 11.45
C ALA A 432 -12.60 12.20 12.48
N GLY A 433 -13.32 11.09 12.62
CA GLY A 433 -14.42 10.92 13.57
C GLY A 433 -13.98 10.69 15.02
N LEU A 434 -12.72 10.34 15.26
CA LEU A 434 -12.19 10.11 16.61
C LEU A 434 -11.86 11.44 17.32
N SER A 435 -12.50 11.66 18.45
CA SER A 435 -12.12 12.73 19.39
C SER A 435 -10.73 12.50 20.02
N THR A 436 -10.12 13.56 20.55
CA THR A 436 -8.83 13.48 21.24
C THR A 436 -8.83 12.48 22.40
N ASP A 437 -9.91 12.43 23.19
CA ASP A 437 -10.06 11.47 24.31
C ASP A 437 -10.16 10.02 23.80
N GLN A 438 -10.91 9.78 22.71
CA GLN A 438 -10.98 8.46 22.09
C GLN A 438 -9.62 8.00 21.55
N ARG A 439 -8.87 8.89 20.88
CA ARG A 439 -7.50 8.59 20.42
C ARG A 439 -6.57 8.23 21.59
N GLN A 440 -6.68 8.96 22.71
CA GLN A 440 -5.89 8.66 23.90
C GLN A 440 -6.25 7.31 24.53
N LYS A 441 -7.54 7.02 24.67
CA LYS A 441 -8.04 5.75 25.19
C LYS A 441 -7.63 4.58 24.29
N LEU A 442 -7.81 4.71 22.98
CA LEU A 442 -7.39 3.72 21.99
C LEU A 442 -5.89 3.45 22.13
N GLY A 443 -5.08 4.50 22.18
CA GLY A 443 -3.63 4.33 22.27
C GLY A 443 -3.18 3.65 23.57
N LYS A 444 -3.77 4.03 24.71
CA LYS A 444 -3.50 3.36 25.99
C LYS A 444 -3.87 1.87 25.92
N ARG A 445 -5.09 1.54 25.49
CA ARG A 445 -5.58 0.15 25.44
C ARG A 445 -4.79 -0.73 24.47
N SER A 446 -4.36 -0.17 23.34
CA SER A 446 -3.57 -0.90 22.34
C SER A 446 -2.24 -1.37 22.93
N PHE A 447 -1.54 -0.50 23.67
CA PHE A 447 -0.30 -0.88 24.36
C PHE A 447 -0.55 -1.80 25.57
N GLU A 448 -1.63 -1.60 26.34
CA GLU A 448 -2.02 -2.53 27.41
C GLU A 448 -2.31 -3.94 26.88
N ARG A 449 -2.89 -4.06 25.68
CA ARG A 449 -3.07 -5.33 24.99
C ARG A 449 -1.73 -5.90 24.54
N LEU A 450 -0.92 -5.11 23.82
CA LEU A 450 0.40 -5.52 23.34
C LEU A 450 1.29 -6.06 24.46
N PHE A 451 1.38 -5.36 25.60
CA PHE A 451 2.22 -5.80 26.72
C PHE A 451 1.66 -7.03 27.44
N ARG A 452 0.35 -7.28 27.36
CA ARG A 452 -0.29 -8.47 27.93
C ARG A 452 -0.07 -9.70 27.07
N GLU A 453 -0.15 -9.54 25.75
CA GLU A 453 0.03 -10.62 24.78
C GLU A 453 1.52 -10.90 24.51
N HIS A 454 2.38 -9.88 24.62
CA HIS A 454 3.81 -9.95 24.36
C HIS A 454 4.61 -9.20 25.44
N GLU A 455 4.73 -9.81 26.62
CA GLU A 455 5.37 -9.20 27.80
C GLU A 455 6.80 -8.69 27.52
N GLN A 456 7.58 -9.40 26.68
CA GLN A 456 8.94 -8.97 26.31
C GLN A 456 9.00 -7.57 25.71
N VAL A 457 7.93 -7.12 25.05
CA VAL A 457 7.86 -5.80 24.42
C VAL A 457 7.93 -4.71 25.48
N SER A 458 7.35 -4.92 26.65
CA SER A 458 7.32 -3.93 27.74
C SER A 458 8.72 -3.49 28.20
N ASN A 459 9.72 -4.37 28.10
CA ASN A 459 11.12 -4.08 28.43
C ASN A 459 11.74 -2.98 27.55
N HIS A 460 11.18 -2.76 26.35
CA HIS A 460 11.64 -1.74 25.41
C HIS A 460 10.99 -0.37 25.64
N PHE A 461 10.00 -0.26 26.55
CA PHE A 461 9.24 0.96 26.77
C PHE A 461 9.40 1.52 28.19
N ASN A 462 10.09 2.66 28.29
CA ASN A 462 10.20 3.47 29.51
C ASN A 462 9.37 4.78 29.43
N GLN A 463 8.39 4.84 28.52
CA GLN A 463 7.64 6.05 28.22
C GLN A 463 6.36 6.16 29.05
N SER A 464 5.91 7.39 29.31
CA SER A 464 4.63 7.61 29.97
C SER A 464 3.46 7.17 29.09
N TRP A 465 2.35 6.76 29.70
CA TRP A 465 1.12 6.42 28.99
C TRP A 465 0.62 7.53 28.05
N MET A 466 0.80 8.80 28.44
CA MET A 466 0.46 9.94 27.60
C MET A 466 1.30 9.98 26.32
N ARG A 467 2.59 9.63 26.40
CA ARG A 467 3.45 9.55 25.22
C ARG A 467 3.05 8.38 24.33
N LEU A 468 2.74 7.22 24.90
CA LEU A 468 2.28 6.06 24.16
C LEU A 468 0.99 6.34 23.37
N ALA A 469 0.02 6.97 24.03
CA ALA A 469 -1.21 7.45 23.39
C ALA A 469 -0.97 8.44 22.24
N PHE A 470 0.01 9.34 22.41
CA PHE A 470 0.39 10.30 21.38
C PHE A 470 0.99 9.62 20.14
N ILE A 471 1.81 8.56 20.31
CA ILE A 471 2.36 7.78 19.19
C ILE A 471 1.22 7.22 18.34
N ILE A 472 0.23 6.58 18.96
CA ILE A 472 -0.91 6.00 18.26
C ILE A 472 -1.70 7.09 17.52
N SER A 473 -1.88 8.25 18.13
CA SER A 473 -2.51 9.39 17.45
C SER A 473 -1.76 9.80 16.18
N LYS A 474 -0.42 9.83 16.22
CA LYS A 474 0.41 10.12 15.03
C LYS A 474 0.38 9.00 14.00
N THR A 475 0.38 7.74 14.43
CA THR A 475 0.21 6.59 13.53
C THR A 475 -1.11 6.67 12.78
N LEU A 476 -2.21 7.03 13.44
CA LEU A 476 -3.51 7.21 12.78
C LEU A 476 -3.47 8.34 11.74
N ASP A 477 -2.78 9.45 12.04
CA ASP A 477 -2.58 10.53 11.07
C ASP A 477 -1.72 10.07 9.88
N MET A 478 -0.68 9.26 10.13
CA MET A 478 0.15 8.64 9.08
C MET A 478 -0.65 7.69 8.19
N ALA A 479 -1.57 6.91 8.77
CA ALA A 479 -2.45 6.01 8.00
C ALA A 479 -3.31 6.77 6.99
N VAL A 480 -3.80 7.97 7.35
CA VAL A 480 -4.51 8.85 6.40
C VAL A 480 -3.55 9.43 5.35
N ARG A 481 -2.39 9.95 5.78
CA ARG A 481 -1.39 10.54 4.87
C ARG A 481 -0.85 9.54 3.86
N LEU A 482 -0.78 8.26 4.20
CA LEU A 482 -0.30 7.18 3.32
C LEU A 482 -1.05 7.16 1.97
N PHE A 483 -2.35 7.46 1.95
CA PHE A 483 -3.15 7.51 0.71
C PHE A 483 -3.01 8.84 -0.06
N HIS A 484 -2.51 9.90 0.58
CA HIS A 484 -2.40 11.23 -0.03
C HIS A 484 -1.00 11.54 -0.56
N GLU A 485 0.04 11.09 0.16
CA GLU A 485 1.45 11.39 -0.07
C GLU A 485 2.30 10.11 0.08
N PRO A 486 2.00 9.02 -0.67
CA PRO A 486 2.60 7.71 -0.43
C PRO A 486 4.13 7.69 -0.55
N ALA A 487 4.70 8.39 -1.55
CA ALA A 487 6.15 8.47 -1.72
C ALA A 487 6.85 9.13 -0.53
N GLN A 488 6.35 10.29 -0.09
CA GLN A 488 6.89 11.00 1.06
C GLN A 488 6.71 10.20 2.35
N MET A 489 5.56 9.56 2.52
CA MET A 489 5.29 8.70 3.68
C MET A 489 6.24 7.51 3.73
N PHE A 490 6.55 6.88 2.59
CA PHE A 490 7.53 5.79 2.52
C PHE A 490 8.91 6.25 3.02
N ASP A 491 9.39 7.41 2.56
CA ASP A 491 10.67 7.98 3.00
C ASP A 491 10.66 8.31 4.51
N GLU A 492 9.60 8.96 5.00
CA GLU A 492 9.44 9.29 6.42
C GLU A 492 9.41 8.05 7.31
N LEU A 493 8.70 7.00 6.89
CA LEU A 493 8.59 5.72 7.60
C LEU A 493 9.89 4.93 7.56
N THR A 494 10.61 4.94 6.44
CA THR A 494 11.94 4.33 6.31
C THR A 494 12.93 5.00 7.27
N GLN A 495 12.97 6.34 7.28
CA GLN A 495 13.79 7.10 8.23
C GLN A 495 13.38 6.82 9.68
N LEU A 496 12.08 6.66 9.94
CA LEU A 496 11.58 6.29 11.26
C LEU A 496 12.06 4.88 11.65
N GLY A 497 12.02 3.89 10.75
CA GLY A 497 12.57 2.54 11.00
C GLY A 497 14.06 2.54 11.28
N LEU A 498 14.85 3.33 10.55
CA LEU A 498 16.27 3.49 10.83
C LEU A 498 16.53 4.09 12.23
N LYS A 499 15.68 5.02 12.69
CA LYS A 499 15.76 5.54 14.07
C LYS A 499 15.44 4.47 15.11
N HIS A 500 14.59 3.49 14.82
CA HIS A 500 14.27 2.40 15.75
C HIS A 500 15.47 1.50 16.05
N ILE A 501 16.47 1.45 15.17
CA ILE A 501 17.75 0.76 15.43
C ILE A 501 18.42 1.34 16.69
N MET A 502 18.36 2.66 16.88
CA MET A 502 18.94 3.33 18.05
C MET A 502 18.25 2.97 19.38
N PHE A 503 17.02 2.45 19.32
CA PHE A 503 16.31 1.96 20.51
C PHE A 503 16.44 0.46 20.71
N GLN A 504 17.24 -0.20 19.86
CA GLN A 504 17.39 -1.65 19.89
C GLN A 504 16.01 -2.34 19.81
N ALA A 505 15.09 -1.73 19.04
CA ALA A 505 13.81 -2.35 18.76
C ALA A 505 14.03 -3.60 17.90
N ASP A 506 13.18 -4.60 18.10
CA ASP A 506 13.18 -5.81 17.31
C ASP A 506 12.06 -5.73 16.26
N SER A 507 12.36 -6.11 15.01
CA SER A 507 11.41 -6.05 13.90
C SER A 507 10.22 -6.99 14.13
N GLN A 508 10.43 -8.07 14.88
CA GLN A 508 9.37 -9.03 15.21
C GLN A 508 8.22 -8.43 16.04
N PHE A 509 8.40 -7.25 16.65
CA PHE A 509 7.36 -6.62 17.48
C PHE A 509 6.39 -5.73 16.70
N PHE A 510 6.67 -5.39 15.43
CA PHE A 510 5.78 -4.52 14.65
C PHE A 510 4.47 -5.20 14.28
N GLN A 511 4.49 -6.46 13.85
CA GLN A 511 3.25 -7.19 13.53
C GLN A 511 2.36 -7.41 14.77
N PRO A 512 2.89 -7.85 15.93
CA PRO A 512 2.14 -7.84 17.18
C PRO A 512 1.53 -6.48 17.54
N TRP A 513 2.26 -5.39 17.33
CA TRP A 513 1.77 -4.04 17.59
C TRP A 513 0.62 -3.65 16.65
N VAL A 514 0.71 -3.98 15.35
CA VAL A 514 -0.38 -3.78 14.38
C VAL A 514 -1.61 -4.58 14.81
N ALA A 515 -1.45 -5.88 15.12
CA ALA A 515 -2.54 -6.74 15.55
C ALA A 515 -3.24 -6.21 16.82
N ALA A 516 -2.48 -5.78 17.82
CA ALA A 516 -3.03 -5.20 19.04
C ALA A 516 -3.82 -3.90 18.79
N LEU A 517 -3.33 -3.04 17.89
CA LEU A 517 -4.01 -1.79 17.53
C LEU A 517 -5.29 -2.06 16.72
N VAL A 518 -5.25 -2.97 15.75
CA VAL A 518 -6.42 -3.36 14.94
C VAL A 518 -7.51 -3.99 15.81
N ALA A 519 -7.13 -4.87 16.75
CA ALA A 519 -8.06 -5.48 17.69
C ALA A 519 -8.80 -4.43 18.54
N GLU A 520 -8.11 -3.37 18.99
CA GLU A 520 -8.76 -2.28 19.73
C GLU A 520 -9.61 -1.38 18.83
N ILE A 521 -9.24 -1.18 17.56
CA ILE A 521 -10.08 -0.49 16.58
C ILE A 521 -11.40 -1.25 16.36
N GLN A 522 -11.34 -2.57 16.24
CA GLN A 522 -12.52 -3.44 16.07
C GLN A 522 -13.49 -3.35 17.26
N LEU A 523 -12.99 -3.10 18.48
CA LEU A 523 -13.84 -2.87 19.65
C LEU A 523 -14.56 -1.52 19.63
N ILE A 524 -14.03 -0.52 18.92
CA ILE A 524 -14.60 0.82 18.83
C ILE A 524 -15.51 0.95 17.59
N CYS A 525 -15.16 0.27 16.50
CA CYS A 525 -15.86 0.33 15.23
C CYS A 525 -16.24 -1.08 14.76
N GLN A 526 -17.55 -1.31 14.60
CA GLN A 526 -18.09 -2.59 14.11
C GLN A 526 -18.16 -2.66 12.58
N ASP A 527 -17.78 -1.59 11.86
CA ASP A 527 -17.74 -1.61 10.40
C ASP A 527 -16.50 -2.37 9.95
N GLU A 528 -16.70 -3.61 9.48
CA GLU A 528 -15.64 -4.49 8.97
C GLU A 528 -14.80 -3.81 7.89
N LYS A 529 -15.39 -2.94 7.06
CA LYS A 529 -14.65 -2.22 6.02
C LYS A 529 -13.64 -1.25 6.62
N VAL A 530 -13.97 -0.61 7.74
CA VAL A 530 -13.05 0.29 8.45
C VAL A 530 -11.93 -0.52 9.10
N VAL A 531 -12.25 -1.67 9.71
CA VAL A 531 -11.26 -2.53 10.36
C VAL A 531 -10.27 -3.08 9.33
N ASP A 532 -10.77 -3.62 8.22
CA ASP A 532 -9.97 -4.11 7.08
C ASP A 532 -9.08 -2.99 6.49
N ALA A 533 -9.67 -1.81 6.26
CA ALA A 533 -8.93 -0.66 5.73
C ALA A 533 -7.82 -0.16 6.68
N MET A 534 -8.09 -0.14 7.99
CA MET A 534 -7.11 0.21 9.02
C MET A 534 -6.03 -0.85 9.13
N ASN A 535 -6.38 -2.14 9.06
CA ASN A 535 -5.42 -3.24 9.05
C ASN A 535 -4.45 -3.10 7.87
N PHE A 536 -4.96 -2.92 6.65
CA PHE A 536 -4.14 -2.65 5.47
C PHE A 536 -3.16 -1.50 5.70
N ALA A 537 -3.65 -0.31 6.10
CA ALA A 537 -2.80 0.85 6.27
C ALA A 537 -1.74 0.67 7.37
N LEU A 538 -2.09 0.01 8.47
CA LEU A 538 -1.17 -0.26 9.58
C LEU A 538 -0.15 -1.35 9.25
N CYS A 539 -0.54 -2.38 8.49
CA CYS A 539 0.37 -3.40 7.97
C CYS A 539 1.42 -2.79 7.04
N VAL A 540 1.02 -1.90 6.12
CA VAL A 540 1.99 -1.18 5.26
C VAL A 540 2.95 -0.34 6.10
N ILE A 541 2.45 0.43 7.07
CA ILE A 541 3.29 1.21 7.99
C ILE A 541 4.27 0.31 8.77
N GLY A 542 3.76 -0.75 9.38
CA GLY A 542 4.56 -1.69 10.16
C GLY A 542 5.62 -2.39 9.32
N SER A 543 5.28 -2.77 8.09
CA SER A 543 6.18 -3.45 7.17
C SER A 543 7.30 -2.55 6.67
N ILE A 544 7.01 -1.29 6.28
CA ILE A 544 8.05 -0.33 5.89
C ILE A 544 9.05 -0.10 7.03
N ILE A 545 8.54 0.12 8.25
CA ILE A 545 9.39 0.36 9.43
C ILE A 545 10.20 -0.90 9.76
N GLY A 546 9.58 -2.08 9.74
CA GLY A 546 10.22 -3.37 10.02
C GLY A 546 11.33 -3.68 9.03
N GLN A 547 11.08 -3.52 7.73
CA GLN A 547 12.08 -3.75 6.68
C GLN A 547 13.24 -2.75 6.77
N ALA A 548 12.96 -1.47 7.01
CA ALA A 548 14.01 -0.47 7.20
C ALA A 548 14.89 -0.79 8.42
N LEU A 549 14.28 -1.27 9.51
CA LEU A 549 14.99 -1.74 10.69
C LEU A 549 15.85 -2.96 10.37
N GLU A 550 15.33 -3.99 9.71
CA GLU A 550 16.07 -5.20 9.37
C GLU A 550 17.23 -4.93 8.43
N ALA A 551 16.98 -4.18 7.36
CA ALA A 551 18.00 -3.78 6.41
C ALA A 551 19.09 -2.92 7.08
N GLY A 552 18.68 -1.97 7.92
CA GLY A 552 19.60 -1.01 8.55
C GLY A 552 20.36 -1.56 9.75
N ALA A 553 19.85 -2.58 10.46
CA ALA A 553 20.43 -3.11 11.69
C ALA A 553 21.64 -4.03 11.44
N THR A 554 22.62 -3.50 10.70
CA THR A 554 23.88 -4.17 10.41
C THR A 554 24.66 -4.50 11.68
N PRO A 555 25.53 -5.53 11.69
CA PRO A 555 26.36 -5.86 12.85
C PRO A 555 27.23 -4.68 13.33
N ILE A 556 27.66 -3.80 12.41
CA ILE A 556 28.41 -2.59 12.72
C ILE A 556 27.54 -1.62 13.51
N LEU A 557 26.35 -1.30 13.00
CA LEU A 557 25.46 -0.34 13.64
C LEU A 557 24.93 -0.86 14.99
N LYS A 558 24.59 -2.16 15.08
CA LYS A 558 24.24 -2.81 16.36
C LYS A 558 25.35 -2.64 17.39
N ALA A 559 26.61 -2.93 17.02
CA ALA A 559 27.75 -2.78 17.92
C ALA A 559 28.01 -1.32 18.34
N ILE A 560 27.79 -0.35 17.45
CA ILE A 560 27.88 1.08 17.76
C ILE A 560 26.79 1.48 18.76
N VAL A 561 25.55 1.07 18.53
CA VAL A 561 24.41 1.41 19.39
C VAL A 561 24.55 0.80 20.79
N THR A 562 25.17 -0.37 20.92
CA THR A 562 25.44 -1.03 22.21
C THR A 562 26.77 -0.61 22.85
N ASP A 563 27.52 0.31 22.24
CA ASP A 563 28.88 0.71 22.67
C ASP A 563 29.84 -0.48 22.90
N ASP A 564 29.71 -1.53 22.07
CA ASP A 564 30.56 -2.73 22.16
C ASP A 564 31.73 -2.63 21.18
N VAL A 565 32.85 -2.10 21.67
CA VAL A 565 34.09 -1.95 20.89
C VAL A 565 34.60 -3.31 20.37
N LYS A 566 34.40 -4.41 21.09
CA LYS A 566 34.86 -5.74 20.66
C LYS A 566 33.99 -6.26 19.51
N ALA A 567 32.66 -6.15 19.64
CA ALA A 567 31.73 -6.50 18.57
C ALA A 567 31.96 -5.63 17.32
N LEU A 568 32.21 -4.32 17.50
CA LEU A 568 32.48 -3.41 16.40
C LEU A 568 33.76 -3.81 15.65
N LYS A 569 34.86 -4.09 16.37
CA LYS A 569 36.10 -4.58 15.75
C LYS A 569 35.89 -5.89 15.00
N LYS A 570 35.11 -6.82 15.56
CA LYS A 570 34.78 -8.10 14.92
C LYS A 570 33.95 -7.90 13.65
N ALA A 571 32.93 -7.06 13.70
CA ALA A 571 32.08 -6.74 12.54
C ALA A 571 32.89 -6.06 11.42
N LEU A 572 33.74 -5.08 11.75
CA LEU A 572 34.62 -4.43 10.78
C LEU A 572 35.68 -5.37 10.22
N ALA A 573 36.16 -6.33 11.00
CA ALA A 573 37.13 -7.31 10.52
C ALA A 573 36.56 -8.18 9.38
N ALA A 574 35.26 -8.51 9.43
CA ALA A 574 34.55 -9.25 8.40
C ALA A 574 34.34 -8.41 7.11
N THR A 575 34.33 -7.09 7.19
CA THR A 575 34.23 -6.21 6.02
C THR A 575 35.59 -6.04 5.33
N PRO A 576 35.67 -6.15 3.98
CA PRO A 576 36.90 -5.91 3.23
C PRO A 576 37.51 -4.54 3.55
N ARG A 577 38.84 -4.48 3.70
CA ARG A 577 39.54 -3.29 4.20
C ARG A 577 39.19 -1.99 3.44
N GLY A 578 39.02 -2.06 2.12
CA GLY A 578 38.66 -0.92 1.27
C GLY A 578 37.21 -0.44 1.39
N GLN A 579 36.31 -1.26 1.96
CA GLN A 579 34.89 -0.96 2.10
C GLN A 579 34.48 -0.62 3.53
N ARG A 580 35.40 -0.72 4.50
CA ARG A 580 35.08 -0.48 5.93
C ARG A 580 34.54 0.93 6.20
N ALA A 581 35.12 1.95 5.58
CA ALA A 581 34.65 3.32 5.75
C ALA A 581 33.21 3.49 5.25
N GLU A 582 32.90 2.94 4.07
CA GLU A 582 31.56 2.93 3.49
C GLU A 582 30.57 2.14 4.36
N ALA A 583 30.99 0.99 4.87
CA ALA A 583 30.16 0.17 5.75
C ALA A 583 29.83 0.85 7.09
N VAL A 584 30.74 1.66 7.63
CA VAL A 584 30.49 2.47 8.85
C VAL A 584 29.55 3.63 8.58
N LEU A 585 29.70 4.29 7.42
CA LEU A 585 28.85 5.41 7.03
C LEU A 585 27.44 4.97 6.61
N GLY A 586 27.21 3.66 6.49
CA GLY A 586 26.07 3.09 5.81
C GLY A 586 26.26 3.26 4.30
N ARG A 587 26.19 2.16 3.54
CA ARG A 587 26.00 2.30 2.09
C ARG A 587 24.79 3.19 1.89
N GLY A 588 24.95 4.31 1.19
CA GLY A 588 23.91 5.30 1.02
C GLY A 588 22.60 4.62 0.63
N TYR A 589 21.63 4.63 1.55
CA TYR A 589 20.22 4.47 1.24
C TYR A 589 19.77 5.75 0.53
N THR A 590 20.35 6.01 -0.64
CA THR A 590 20.10 7.17 -1.50
C THR A 590 19.68 6.71 -2.86
#